data_AF-A0A7Y9UT99-F1
#
_entry.id   AF-A0A7Y9UT99-F1
#
_cell.length_a   1.000
_cell.length_b   1.000
_cell.length_c   1.000
_cell.angle_alpha   90.00
_cell.angle_beta   90.00
_cell.angle_gamma   90.00
#
_symmetry.space_group_name_H-M   'P 1'
#
loop_
_entity.id
_entity.type
_entity.pdbx_description
1 polymer ?
#
loop_
_entity_poly.entity_id
_entity_poly.type
_entity_poly.pdbx_seq_one_letter_code
_entity_poly.pdbx_strand_id
1 'polypeptide(L)'
;MPFKDPEAKRAWRRANRERQNEHHRKYRAGKPAAEANRIEKQKLANRIMSLFRANIAAYLKKNPPSEDKNARHRRKLRDLVIDCLGGRCEWCGLDEPLCLEVDHIKPVHRRTNGITNWQNLDFYRAILRGEDDNAQLLCANCHMIKTRLQREHTLTPSAEQFEPWDTETASNDNIRSETVSLQIGAIAA
;
A
#
# COMPACT_ATOMS: atom_id res chain seq x y z
N MET A 1 -6.05 -10.66 28.55
CA MET A 1 -6.78 -11.84 28.00
C MET A 1 -6.15 -13.10 28.57
N PRO A 2 -6.93 -14.10 29.01
CA PRO A 2 -6.45 -15.17 29.90
C PRO A 2 -5.88 -16.40 29.18
N PHE A 3 -5.36 -16.29 27.95
CA PHE A 3 -4.83 -17.44 27.21
C PHE A 3 -3.33 -17.29 27.01
N LYS A 4 -2.54 -18.19 27.62
CA LYS A 4 -1.08 -18.26 27.43
C LYS A 4 -0.69 -18.97 26.12
N ASP A 5 -1.54 -19.86 25.62
CA ASP A 5 -1.31 -20.63 24.39
C ASP A 5 -2.11 -20.09 23.17
N PRO A 6 -1.46 -19.82 22.02
CA PRO A 6 -2.12 -19.42 20.78
C PRO A 6 -3.17 -20.41 20.26
N GLU A 7 -2.97 -21.72 20.45
CA GLU A 7 -3.89 -22.73 19.93
C GLU A 7 -5.18 -22.78 20.75
N ALA A 8 -5.08 -22.75 22.08
CA ALA A 8 -6.21 -22.59 22.98
C ALA A 8 -7.05 -21.33 22.64
N LYS A 9 -6.39 -20.21 22.30
CA LYS A 9 -7.08 -18.97 21.86
C LYS A 9 -7.86 -19.17 20.55
N ARG A 10 -7.29 -19.89 19.57
CA ARG A 10 -7.97 -20.22 18.31
C ARG A 10 -9.14 -21.17 18.53
N ALA A 11 -8.96 -22.21 19.34
CA ALA A 11 -10.01 -23.17 19.69
C ALA A 11 -11.19 -22.47 20.40
N TRP A 12 -10.89 -21.60 21.36
CA TRP A 12 -11.91 -20.81 22.06
C TRP A 12 -12.69 -19.89 21.10
N ARG A 13 -12.00 -19.21 20.16
CA ARG A 13 -12.66 -18.38 19.13
C ARG A 13 -13.57 -19.20 18.21
N ARG A 14 -13.18 -20.42 17.86
CA ARG A 14 -14.02 -21.34 17.06
C ARG A 14 -15.27 -21.75 17.84
N ALA A 15 -15.10 -22.24 19.08
CA ALA A 15 -16.20 -22.67 19.93
C ALA A 15 -17.19 -21.55 20.28
N ASN A 16 -16.73 -20.29 20.32
CA ASN A 16 -17.55 -19.12 20.66
C ASN A 16 -17.93 -18.25 19.45
N ARG A 17 -17.67 -18.72 18.20
CA ARG A 17 -17.91 -17.92 16.98
C ARG A 17 -19.36 -17.47 16.88
N GLU A 18 -20.32 -18.35 17.14
CA GLU A 18 -21.75 -18.02 17.04
C GLU A 18 -22.17 -17.00 18.10
N ARG A 19 -21.74 -17.17 19.35
CA ARG A 19 -22.03 -16.23 20.44
C ARG A 19 -21.44 -14.84 20.14
N GLN A 20 -20.22 -14.77 19.60
CA GLN A 20 -19.61 -13.51 19.19
C GLN A 20 -20.36 -12.86 18.01
N ASN A 21 -20.74 -13.66 17.02
CA ASN A 21 -21.52 -13.19 15.88
C ASN A 21 -22.90 -12.67 16.32
N GLU A 22 -23.59 -13.38 17.22
CA GLU A 22 -24.87 -12.98 17.78
C GLU A 22 -24.77 -11.67 18.56
N HIS A 23 -23.75 -11.53 19.41
CA HIS A 23 -23.45 -10.28 20.10
C HIS A 23 -23.23 -9.13 19.10
N HIS A 24 -22.42 -9.35 18.05
CA HIS A 24 -22.22 -8.35 16.99
C HIS A 24 -23.49 -8.03 16.21
N ARG A 25 -24.37 -9.01 15.94
CA ARG A 25 -25.67 -8.80 15.29
C ARG A 25 -26.55 -7.90 16.15
N LYS A 26 -26.71 -8.20 17.43
CA LYS A 26 -27.49 -7.38 18.38
C LYS A 26 -26.92 -5.98 18.52
N TYR A 27 -25.59 -5.85 18.65
CA TYR A 27 -24.91 -4.56 18.71
C TYR A 27 -25.15 -3.70 17.46
N ARG A 28 -25.10 -4.31 16.26
CA ARG A 28 -25.39 -3.62 15.00
C ARG A 28 -26.87 -3.24 14.87
N ALA A 29 -27.77 -4.14 15.28
CA ALA A 29 -29.22 -3.89 15.26
C ALA A 29 -29.61 -2.69 16.15
N GLY A 30 -28.90 -2.47 17.27
CA GLY A 30 -29.10 -1.29 18.12
C GLY A 30 -28.56 0.03 17.55
N LYS A 31 -27.86 0.02 16.40
CA LYS A 31 -27.24 1.20 15.79
C LYS A 31 -27.45 1.23 14.26
N PRO A 32 -28.72 1.27 13.78
CA PRO A 32 -29.03 1.16 12.35
C PRO A 32 -28.39 2.27 11.50
N ALA A 33 -28.32 3.50 12.01
CA ALA A 33 -27.68 4.62 11.31
C ALA A 33 -26.16 4.41 11.11
N ALA A 34 -25.46 3.90 12.14
CA ALA A 34 -24.03 3.61 12.04
C ALA A 34 -23.75 2.46 11.06
N GLU A 35 -24.63 1.45 11.03
CA GLU A 35 -24.56 0.34 10.09
C GLU A 35 -24.81 0.81 8.64
N ALA A 36 -25.81 1.67 8.41
CA ALA A 36 -26.07 2.27 7.11
C ALA A 36 -24.86 3.06 6.60
N ASN A 37 -24.27 3.91 7.44
CA ASN A 37 -23.06 4.67 7.11
C ASN A 37 -21.87 3.75 6.78
N ARG A 38 -21.72 2.63 7.49
CA ARG A 38 -20.67 1.64 7.22
C ARG A 38 -20.87 1.00 5.84
N ILE A 39 -22.10 0.60 5.53
CA ILE A 39 -22.46 0.02 4.23
C ILE A 39 -22.21 1.03 3.11
N GLU A 40 -22.59 2.29 3.30
CA GLU A 40 -22.36 3.37 2.33
C GLU A 40 -20.85 3.59 2.09
N LYS A 41 -20.06 3.69 3.16
CA LYS A 41 -18.59 3.79 3.06
C LYS A 41 -17.99 2.60 2.31
N GLN A 42 -18.45 1.38 2.59
CA GLN A 42 -18.00 0.18 1.87
C GLN A 42 -18.36 0.23 0.39
N LYS A 43 -19.59 0.67 0.05
CA LYS A 43 -20.02 0.85 -1.35
C LYS A 43 -19.15 1.87 -2.07
N LEU A 44 -18.88 3.01 -1.44
CA LEU A 44 -18.01 4.05 -1.98
C LEU A 44 -16.60 3.51 -2.22
N ALA A 45 -16.00 2.82 -1.25
CA ALA A 45 -14.69 2.19 -1.39
C ALA A 45 -14.65 1.19 -2.56
N ASN A 46 -15.66 0.32 -2.67
CA ASN A 46 -15.76 -0.63 -3.78
C ASN A 46 -15.88 0.08 -5.13
N ARG A 47 -16.65 1.16 -5.22
CA ARG A 47 -16.79 1.98 -6.44
C ARG A 47 -15.47 2.63 -6.83
N ILE A 48 -14.75 3.24 -5.88
CA ILE A 48 -13.43 3.83 -6.12
C ILE A 48 -12.46 2.79 -6.67
N MET A 49 -12.40 1.61 -6.04
CA MET A 49 -11.53 0.51 -6.50
C MET A 49 -11.91 0.01 -7.89
N SER A 50 -13.21 -0.06 -8.21
CA SER A 50 -13.68 -0.44 -9.55
C SER A 50 -13.24 0.58 -10.62
N LEU A 51 -13.36 1.88 -10.34
CA LEU A 51 -12.93 2.93 -11.27
C LEU A 51 -11.41 2.90 -11.46
N PHE A 52 -10.67 2.69 -10.37
CA PHE A 52 -9.22 2.56 -10.42
C PHE A 52 -8.77 1.41 -11.34
N ARG A 53 -9.36 0.22 -11.17
CA ARG A 53 -9.08 -0.94 -12.03
C ARG A 53 -9.43 -0.69 -13.50
N ALA A 54 -10.55 -0.02 -13.77
CA ALA A 54 -10.95 0.35 -15.12
C ALA A 54 -9.95 1.32 -15.78
N ASN A 55 -9.49 2.33 -15.04
CA ASN A 55 -8.49 3.29 -15.51
C ASN A 55 -7.15 2.61 -15.81
N ILE A 56 -6.72 1.67 -14.97
CA ILE A 56 -5.53 0.84 -15.20
C ILE A 56 -5.67 0.05 -16.51
N ALA A 57 -6.81 -0.63 -16.71
CA ALA A 57 -7.05 -1.42 -17.91
C ALA A 57 -7.01 -0.55 -19.18
N ALA A 58 -7.63 0.63 -19.14
CA ALA A 58 -7.59 1.60 -20.24
C ALA A 58 -6.16 2.08 -20.53
N TYR A 59 -5.37 2.37 -19.49
CA TYR A 59 -3.97 2.76 -19.63
C TYR A 59 -3.13 1.68 -20.32
N LEU A 60 -3.27 0.41 -19.90
CA LEU A 60 -2.56 -0.72 -20.50
C LEU A 60 -2.97 -0.97 -21.96
N LYS A 61 -4.24 -0.75 -22.30
CA LYS A 61 -4.72 -0.82 -23.69
C LYS A 61 -4.07 0.25 -24.57
N LYS A 62 -3.92 1.47 -24.05
CA LYS A 62 -3.30 2.60 -24.78
C LYS A 62 -1.77 2.48 -24.84
N ASN A 63 -1.16 1.93 -23.81
CA ASN A 63 0.29 1.79 -23.66
C ASN A 63 0.63 0.31 -23.52
N PRO A 64 0.50 -0.49 -24.61
CA PRO A 64 0.80 -1.90 -24.54
C PRO A 64 2.26 -2.09 -24.09
N PRO A 65 2.55 -3.14 -23.31
CA PRO A 65 3.92 -3.47 -22.93
C PRO A 65 4.81 -3.56 -24.17
N SER A 66 6.02 -2.98 -24.10
CA SER A 66 6.99 -3.06 -25.19
C SER A 66 7.23 -4.52 -25.60
N GLU A 67 7.30 -4.77 -26.92
CA GLU A 67 7.72 -6.06 -27.47
C GLU A 67 9.23 -6.33 -27.32
N ASP A 68 9.97 -5.41 -26.69
CA ASP A 68 11.36 -5.63 -26.32
C ASP A 68 11.49 -6.91 -25.47
N LYS A 69 12.29 -7.87 -25.96
CA LYS A 69 12.52 -9.14 -25.28
C LYS A 69 13.06 -8.93 -23.86
N ASN A 70 13.92 -7.92 -23.67
CA ASN A 70 14.49 -7.62 -22.36
C ASN A 70 13.44 -7.03 -21.41
N ALA A 71 12.58 -6.14 -21.87
CA ALA A 71 11.45 -5.60 -21.10
C ALA A 71 10.47 -6.70 -20.67
N ARG A 72 10.14 -7.63 -21.57
CA ARG A 72 9.30 -8.80 -21.24
C ARG A 72 9.98 -9.69 -20.20
N HIS A 73 11.27 -9.97 -20.35
CA HIS A 73 12.02 -10.78 -19.39
C HIS A 73 12.07 -10.13 -18.00
N ARG A 74 12.36 -8.82 -17.91
CA ARG A 74 12.35 -8.06 -16.66
C ARG A 74 10.97 -8.08 -15.98
N ARG A 75 9.90 -7.93 -16.76
CA ARG A 75 8.52 -7.99 -16.25
C ARG A 75 8.21 -9.38 -15.66
N LYS A 76 8.50 -10.44 -16.40
CA LYS A 76 8.30 -11.82 -15.94
C LYS A 76 9.06 -12.10 -14.63
N LEU A 77 10.33 -11.69 -14.53
CA LEU A 77 11.10 -11.86 -13.30
C LEU A 77 10.51 -11.08 -12.13
N ARG A 78 10.06 -9.85 -12.38
CA ARG A 78 9.38 -9.05 -11.36
C ARG A 78 8.10 -9.73 -10.85
N ASP A 79 7.28 -10.25 -11.76
CA ASP A 79 6.01 -10.90 -11.39
C ASP A 79 6.27 -12.16 -10.54
N LEU A 80 7.28 -12.96 -10.89
CA LEU A 80 7.70 -14.11 -10.08
C LEU A 80 8.19 -13.71 -8.68
N VAL A 81 8.93 -12.61 -8.56
CA VAL A 81 9.38 -12.10 -7.25
C VAL A 81 8.20 -11.61 -6.43
N ILE A 82 7.23 -10.93 -7.03
CA ILE A 82 6.00 -10.48 -6.36
C ILE A 82 5.25 -11.68 -5.78
N ASP A 83 5.07 -12.73 -6.58
CA ASP A 83 4.39 -13.95 -6.14
C ASP A 83 5.17 -14.64 -5.01
N CYS A 84 6.50 -14.71 -5.11
CA CYS A 84 7.38 -15.27 -4.09
C CYS A 84 7.30 -14.51 -2.76
N LEU A 85 7.18 -13.17 -2.81
CA LEU A 85 7.04 -12.30 -1.63
C LEU A 85 5.59 -12.16 -1.14
N GLY A 86 4.65 -12.96 -1.66
CA GLY A 86 3.29 -13.09 -1.15
C GLY A 86 2.23 -12.22 -1.84
N GLY A 87 2.58 -11.48 -2.90
CA GLY A 87 1.62 -10.82 -3.80
C GLY A 87 0.87 -9.62 -3.20
N ARG A 88 1.27 -9.12 -2.03
CA ARG A 88 0.66 -7.94 -1.39
C ARG A 88 1.68 -7.11 -0.66
N CYS A 89 1.37 -5.83 -0.48
CA CYS A 89 2.15 -4.91 0.34
C CYS A 89 2.17 -5.38 1.80
N GLU A 90 3.35 -5.50 2.39
CA GLU A 90 3.54 -5.94 3.78
C GLU A 90 2.92 -4.95 4.79
N TRP A 91 2.87 -3.66 4.45
CA TRP A 91 2.40 -2.61 5.37
C TRP A 91 0.89 -2.37 5.30
N CYS A 92 0.36 -2.22 4.08
CA CYS A 92 -1.04 -1.82 3.89
C CYS A 92 -1.93 -2.92 3.28
N GLY A 93 -1.35 -4.03 2.84
CA GLY A 93 -2.10 -5.15 2.26
C GLY A 93 -2.62 -4.93 0.83
N LEU A 94 -2.25 -3.84 0.16
CA LEU A 94 -2.59 -3.63 -1.26
C LEU A 94 -2.03 -4.78 -2.11
N ASP A 95 -2.84 -5.37 -2.98
CA ASP A 95 -2.52 -6.56 -3.77
C ASP A 95 -2.46 -6.31 -5.29
N GLU A 96 -2.53 -5.05 -5.72
CA GLU A 96 -2.47 -4.67 -7.13
C GLU A 96 -1.01 -4.73 -7.65
N PRO A 97 -0.64 -5.69 -8.53
CA PRO A 97 0.75 -5.91 -8.93
C PRO A 97 1.41 -4.72 -9.60
N LEU A 98 0.64 -3.81 -10.21
CA LEU A 98 1.16 -2.59 -10.83
C LEU A 98 1.56 -1.52 -9.80
N CYS A 99 1.00 -1.57 -8.60
CA CYS A 99 1.29 -0.63 -7.52
C CYS A 99 2.39 -1.12 -6.58
N LEU A 100 2.82 -2.38 -6.73
CA LEU A 100 3.79 -3.03 -5.87
C LEU A 100 5.23 -2.78 -6.34
N GLU A 101 6.14 -2.63 -5.39
CA GLU A 101 7.56 -2.40 -5.60
C GLU A 101 8.33 -3.34 -4.68
N VAL A 102 9.39 -3.94 -5.21
CA VAL A 102 10.30 -4.78 -4.44
C VAL A 102 11.32 -3.86 -3.79
N ASP A 103 11.37 -3.87 -2.47
CA ASP A 103 12.13 -2.94 -1.66
C ASP A 103 13.08 -3.69 -0.72
N HIS A 104 14.21 -3.09 -0.37
CA HIS A 104 15.21 -3.72 0.48
C HIS A 104 14.87 -3.51 1.96
N ILE A 105 14.80 -4.54 2.80
CA ILE A 105 14.48 -4.38 4.23
C ILE A 105 15.51 -3.47 4.93
N LYS A 106 16.79 -3.77 4.73
CA LYS A 106 17.93 -2.95 5.11
C LYS A 106 18.38 -2.17 3.88
N PRO A 107 18.47 -0.83 3.96
CA PRO A 107 18.86 -0.01 2.82
C PRO A 107 20.21 -0.42 2.26
N VAL A 108 20.30 -0.49 0.94
CA VAL A 108 21.56 -0.65 0.23
C VAL A 108 21.98 0.73 -0.26
N HIS A 109 22.94 1.36 0.43
CA HIS A 109 23.44 2.67 0.05
C HIS A 109 24.13 2.61 -1.31
N ARG A 110 23.48 3.19 -2.32
CA ARG A 110 24.07 3.35 -3.65
C ARG A 110 25.27 4.29 -3.55
N ARG A 111 26.35 3.97 -4.26
CA ARG A 111 27.63 4.73 -4.37
C ARG A 111 28.69 4.52 -3.28
N THR A 112 28.39 3.94 -2.13
CA THR A 112 29.42 3.58 -1.13
C THR A 112 30.01 2.19 -1.36
N ASN A 113 29.27 1.28 -2.01
CA ASN A 113 29.65 -0.13 -2.13
C ASN A 113 30.02 -0.59 -3.56
N GLY A 114 30.36 0.32 -4.49
CA GLY A 114 30.70 -0.04 -5.88
C GLY A 114 29.55 -0.61 -6.72
N ILE A 115 28.32 -0.53 -6.20
CA ILE A 115 27.09 -1.02 -6.80
C ILE A 115 26.67 -0.12 -7.98
N THR A 116 26.66 -0.67 -9.20
CA THR A 116 26.19 0.01 -10.43
C THR A 116 24.72 -0.32 -10.74
N ASN A 117 24.09 0.43 -11.65
CA ASN A 117 22.67 0.34 -12.05
C ASN A 117 22.18 -1.06 -12.52
N TRP A 118 23.07 -2.05 -12.65
CA TRP A 118 22.79 -3.37 -13.20
C TRP A 118 22.16 -4.37 -12.21
N GLN A 119 21.94 -4.00 -10.95
CA GLN A 119 21.66 -4.96 -9.88
C GLN A 119 20.19 -5.35 -9.67
N ASN A 120 19.21 -4.70 -10.29
CA ASN A 120 17.80 -5.06 -10.06
C ASN A 120 17.47 -6.49 -10.52
N LEU A 121 18.09 -6.94 -11.62
CA LEU A 121 17.86 -8.29 -12.15
C LEU A 121 18.53 -9.37 -11.30
N ASP A 122 19.76 -9.11 -10.84
CA ASP A 122 20.48 -10.06 -10.00
C ASP A 122 19.89 -10.13 -8.60
N PHE A 123 19.42 -9.00 -8.05
CA PHE A 123 18.63 -8.99 -6.83
C PHE A 123 17.37 -9.84 -6.95
N TYR A 124 16.61 -9.70 -8.04
CA TYR A 124 15.42 -10.54 -8.28
C TYR A 124 15.77 -12.03 -8.38
N ARG A 125 16.88 -12.37 -9.04
CA ARG A 125 17.35 -13.76 -9.12
C ARG A 125 17.77 -14.30 -7.76
N ALA A 126 18.46 -13.50 -6.95
CA ALA A 126 18.89 -13.88 -5.61
C ALA A 126 17.68 -14.16 -4.70
N ILE A 127 16.65 -13.30 -4.74
CA ILE A 127 15.38 -13.54 -4.03
C ILE A 127 14.75 -14.87 -4.48
N LEU A 128 14.60 -15.08 -5.80
CA LEU A 128 13.98 -16.30 -6.34
C LEU A 128 14.76 -17.58 -6.03
N ARG A 129 16.07 -17.48 -5.79
CA ARG A 129 16.92 -18.60 -5.37
C ARG A 129 16.95 -18.80 -3.85
N GLY A 130 16.36 -17.89 -3.08
CA GLY A 130 16.46 -17.87 -1.62
C GLY A 130 17.86 -17.50 -1.12
N GLU A 131 18.67 -16.83 -1.94
CA GLU A 131 20.02 -16.36 -1.61
C GLU A 131 20.00 -14.99 -0.90
N ASP A 132 18.88 -14.26 -0.99
CA ASP A 132 18.70 -12.93 -0.39
C ASP A 132 17.34 -12.86 0.33
N ASP A 133 17.39 -12.63 1.64
CA ASP A 133 16.23 -12.45 2.52
C ASP A 133 15.97 -10.97 2.85
N ASN A 134 16.78 -10.05 2.30
CA ASN A 134 16.70 -8.62 2.52
C ASN A 134 15.67 -7.94 1.60
N ALA A 135 14.59 -8.63 1.25
CA ALA A 135 13.56 -8.14 0.35
C ALA A 135 12.19 -8.10 1.02
N GLN A 136 11.44 -7.04 0.78
CA GLN A 136 10.03 -6.92 1.14
C GLN A 136 9.23 -6.37 -0.03
N LEU A 137 7.92 -6.61 -0.02
CA LEU A 137 7.02 -6.09 -1.03
C LEU A 137 6.20 -4.94 -0.45
N LEU A 138 6.30 -3.75 -1.04
CA LEU A 138 5.57 -2.55 -0.61
C LEU A 138 4.79 -1.96 -1.77
N CYS A 139 3.71 -1.22 -1.49
CA CYS A 139 3.14 -0.36 -2.52
C CYS A 139 3.96 0.93 -2.64
N ALA A 140 3.87 1.61 -3.79
CA ALA A 140 4.60 2.85 -4.05
C ALA A 140 4.47 3.91 -2.94
N ASN A 141 3.29 4.03 -2.32
CA ASN A 141 3.07 4.96 -1.22
C ASN A 141 3.82 4.55 0.06
N CYS A 142 3.74 3.25 0.44
CA CYS A 142 4.43 2.74 1.61
C CYS A 142 5.95 2.78 1.43
N HIS A 143 6.44 2.44 0.23
CA HIS A 143 7.85 2.55 -0.12
C HIS A 143 8.33 4.01 0.00
N MET A 144 7.59 4.99 -0.55
CA MET A 144 7.91 6.41 -0.41
C MET A 144 7.98 6.88 1.06
N ILE A 145 7.03 6.45 1.89
CA ILE A 145 7.03 6.75 3.33
C ILE A 145 8.28 6.18 3.98
N LYS A 146 8.60 4.91 3.69
CA LYS A 146 9.79 4.24 4.22
C LYS A 146 11.07 4.99 3.86
N THR A 147 11.28 5.27 2.57
CA THR A 147 12.47 5.98 2.07
C THR A 147 12.65 7.33 2.77
N ARG A 148 11.56 8.08 3.00
CA ARG A 148 11.60 9.38 3.71
C ARG A 148 11.92 9.23 5.20
N LEU A 149 11.31 8.26 5.89
CA LEU A 149 11.54 8.03 7.31
C LEU A 149 12.94 7.50 7.60
N GLN A 150 13.45 6.60 6.75
CA GLN A 150 14.75 5.96 6.93
C GLN A 150 15.93 6.81 6.44
N ARG A 151 15.65 8.01 5.89
CA ARG A 151 16.67 8.94 5.39
C ARG A 151 17.65 8.28 4.41
N GLU A 152 17.21 7.30 3.62
CA GLU A 152 18.06 6.55 2.68
C GLU A 152 18.75 7.46 1.65
N HIS A 153 18.23 8.69 1.49
CA HIS A 153 18.73 9.74 0.61
C HIS A 153 19.31 10.98 1.30
N THR A 154 19.52 11.02 2.63
CA THR A 154 20.15 12.23 3.22
C THR A 154 21.62 12.31 2.86
N LEU A 155 21.89 13.01 1.76
CA LEU A 155 22.99 13.94 1.66
C LEU A 155 22.75 15.06 2.70
N THR A 156 23.77 15.31 3.50
CA THR A 156 23.99 16.43 4.45
C THR A 156 23.08 16.53 5.70
N PRO A 157 23.66 16.56 6.92
CA PRO A 157 22.96 16.82 8.17
C PRO A 157 22.83 18.33 8.39
N SER A 158 21.77 18.95 7.85
CA SER A 158 21.36 20.29 8.30
C SER A 158 19.87 20.55 8.14
N ALA A 159 19.04 19.50 8.21
CA ALA A 159 17.60 19.69 8.30
C ALA A 159 17.25 20.04 9.75
N GLU A 160 16.91 21.30 9.96
CA GLU A 160 16.31 21.84 11.17
C GLU A 160 15.20 20.93 11.71
N GLN A 161 15.03 20.96 13.03
CA GLN A 161 14.02 20.17 13.74
C GLN A 161 12.65 20.45 13.12
N PHE A 162 12.00 19.40 12.62
CA PHE A 162 10.60 19.46 12.20
C PHE A 162 9.74 19.69 13.45
N GLU A 163 9.44 20.95 13.74
CA GLU A 163 8.44 21.33 14.73
C GLU A 163 7.09 20.74 14.27
N PRO A 164 6.42 19.93 15.11
CA PRO A 164 5.13 19.36 14.76
C PRO A 164 4.17 20.46 14.33
N TRP A 165 3.45 20.24 13.22
CA TRP A 165 2.29 21.06 12.87
C TRP A 165 1.42 21.22 14.12
N ASP A 166 1.18 22.46 14.53
CA ASP A 166 0.31 22.80 15.64
C ASP A 166 -1.15 22.52 15.24
N THR A 167 -1.67 21.40 15.72
CA THR A 167 -3.02 20.94 15.37
C THR A 167 -4.13 21.81 15.97
N GLU A 168 -3.80 22.73 16.87
CA GLU A 168 -4.80 23.63 17.48
C GLU A 168 -5.21 24.79 16.55
N THR A 169 -4.36 25.16 15.57
CA THR A 169 -4.68 26.24 14.61
C THR A 169 -5.26 25.74 13.29
N ALA A 170 -5.22 24.43 13.04
CA ALA A 170 -5.86 23.81 11.88
C ALA A 170 -7.37 23.67 12.09
N SER A 171 -8.07 24.81 12.11
CA SER A 171 -9.50 24.79 11.89
C SER A 171 -9.78 24.09 10.54
N ASN A 172 -10.66 23.10 10.57
CA ASN A 172 -11.12 22.35 9.40
C ASN A 172 -11.85 23.22 8.36
N ASP A 173 -11.99 24.51 8.63
CA ASP A 173 -12.75 25.46 7.81
C ASP A 173 -11.96 25.94 6.59
N ASN A 174 -10.62 25.82 6.59
CA ASN A 174 -9.79 26.39 5.52
C ASN A 174 -9.52 25.46 4.32
N ILE A 175 -10.05 24.23 4.32
CA ILE A 175 -9.88 23.26 3.20
C ILE A 175 -11.16 23.17 2.34
N ARG A 176 -12.27 23.77 2.75
CA ARG A 176 -13.59 23.52 2.11
C ARG A 176 -14.28 24.68 1.39
N SER A 177 -13.79 25.91 1.38
CA SER A 177 -14.58 27.03 0.80
C SER A 177 -14.08 27.65 -0.50
N GLU A 178 -12.79 27.61 -0.88
CA GLU A 178 -12.34 28.47 -2.00
C GLU A 178 -11.87 27.76 -3.28
N THR A 179 -11.50 26.48 -3.25
CA THR A 179 -10.90 25.84 -4.45
C THR A 179 -11.84 24.97 -5.29
N VAL A 180 -13.06 24.69 -4.85
CA VAL A 180 -14.00 23.86 -5.64
C VAL A 180 -14.84 24.69 -6.63
N SER A 181 -14.90 26.02 -6.48
CA SER A 181 -15.69 26.88 -7.38
C SER A 181 -14.97 27.26 -8.68
N LEU A 182 -13.66 27.00 -8.83
CA LEU A 182 -12.87 27.47 -9.98
C LEU A 182 -12.73 26.48 -11.15
N GLN A 183 -13.32 25.28 -11.09
CA GLN A 183 -13.17 24.28 -12.16
C GLN A 183 -14.46 23.79 -12.83
N ILE A 184 -15.63 24.33 -12.49
CA ILE A 184 -16.89 24.02 -13.19
C ILE A 184 -17.12 24.96 -14.40
N GLY A 185 -16.42 26.10 -14.47
CA GLY A 185 -16.59 27.09 -15.54
C GLY A 185 -15.83 26.85 -16.85
N ALA A 186 -14.98 25.82 -16.96
CA ALA A 186 -14.07 25.65 -18.10
C ALA A 186 -14.42 24.47 -19.03
N ILE A 187 -15.59 23.85 -18.87
CA ILE A 187 -16.05 22.74 -19.75
C ILE A 187 -17.28 23.13 -20.60
N ALA A 188 -17.76 24.37 -20.50
CA ALA A 188 -18.84 24.89 -21.33
C ALA A 188 -18.40 26.16 -22.07
N ALA A 189 -17.51 26.00 -23.05
CA ALA A 189 -17.28 26.93 -24.14
C ALA A 189 -16.68 26.18 -25.34
#